data_AF-A0A7H9V8T3-F1
#
_entry.id   AF-A0A7H9V8T3-F1
#
_cell.length_a   1.000
_cell.length_b   1.000
_cell.length_c   1.000
_cell.angle_alpha   90.00
_cell.angle_beta   90.00
_cell.angle_gamma   90.00
#
_symmetry.space_group_name_H-M   'P 1'
#
loop_
_entity.id
_entity.type
_entity.pdbx_description
1 polymer ?
#
loop_
_entity_poly.entity_id
_entity_poly.type
_entity_poly.pdbx_seq_one_letter_code
_entity_poly.pdbx_strand_id
1 'polypeptide(L)'
;AFHDVDSSVLAFEIASRACFKEAAPRLGVQLLEPIMKVEVVTPEDYVGGVIGDLNGRRGQIQGQEARGVAVVINAMVPLAN
;
A
#
# COMPACT_ATOMS: atom_id res chain seq x y z
N ALA A 1 17.63 15.11 -28.63
CA ALA A 1 18.77 15.85 -29.21
C ALA A 1 19.65 16.30 -28.05
N PHE A 2 20.98 16.19 -28.17
CA PHE A 2 21.94 16.65 -27.16
C PHE A 2 22.93 17.62 -27.82
N HIS A 3 23.51 18.50 -27.01
CA HIS A 3 24.58 19.41 -27.40
C HIS A 3 25.89 18.95 -26.78
N ASP A 4 26.91 18.69 -27.60
CA ASP A 4 28.13 17.96 -27.20
C ASP A 4 28.95 18.66 -26.09
N VAL A 5 28.78 19.98 -25.94
CA VAL A 5 29.54 20.79 -24.96
C VAL A 5 28.70 21.21 -23.76
N ASP A 6 27.41 21.49 -23.96
CA ASP A 6 26.53 22.01 -22.89
C ASP A 6 25.70 20.91 -22.22
N SER A 7 25.64 19.72 -22.83
CA SER A 7 24.95 18.59 -22.24
C SER A 7 25.87 17.88 -21.26
N SER A 8 25.38 17.75 -20.04
CA SER A 8 26.03 16.97 -18.99
C SER A 8 25.01 16.05 -18.34
N VAL A 9 25.48 15.04 -17.60
CA VAL A 9 24.61 14.13 -16.85
C VAL A 9 23.65 14.92 -15.95
N LEU A 10 24.18 15.93 -15.24
CA LEU A 10 23.38 16.80 -14.39
C LEU A 10 22.30 17.57 -15.17
N ALA A 11 22.62 18.06 -16.37
CA ALA A 11 21.65 18.76 -17.22
C ALA A 11 20.47 17.85 -17.59
N PHE A 12 20.73 16.57 -17.90
CA PHE A 12 19.67 15.59 -18.19
C PHE A 12 18.85 15.20 -16.95
N GLU A 13 19.46 15.09 -15.78
CA GLU A 13 18.73 14.82 -14.53
C GLU A 13 17.77 15.96 -14.19
N ILE A 14 18.22 17.21 -14.33
CA ILE A 14 17.40 18.40 -14.10
C ILE A 14 16.26 18.47 -15.12
N ALA A 15 16.57 18.29 -16.41
CA ALA A 15 15.56 18.31 -17.48
C ALA A 15 14.49 17.22 -17.28
N SER A 16 14.91 15.99 -16.92
CA SER A 16 14.00 14.87 -16.67
C SER A 16 13.08 15.15 -15.47
N ARG A 17 13.63 15.70 -14.38
CA ARG A 17 12.84 16.08 -13.19
C ARG A 17 11.83 17.20 -13.52
N ALA A 18 12.22 18.20 -14.30
CA ALA A 18 11.33 19.27 -14.73
C ALA A 18 10.18 18.73 -15.60
N CYS A 19 10.51 17.87 -16.57
CA CYS A 19 9.53 17.22 -17.44
C CYS A 19 8.53 16.38 -16.63
N PHE A 20 9.00 15.55 -15.69
CA PHE A 20 8.12 14.74 -14.85
C PHE A 20 7.17 15.61 -14.01
N LYS A 21 7.66 16.71 -13.46
CA LYS A 21 6.84 17.64 -12.66
C LYS A 21 5.73 18.28 -13.50
N GLU A 22 6.00 18.65 -14.74
CA GLU A 22 5.00 19.23 -15.65
C GLU A 22 4.00 18.17 -16.17
N ALA A 23 4.48 16.95 -16.43
CA ALA A 23 3.66 15.87 -16.97
C ALA A 23 2.78 15.19 -15.91
N ALA A 24 3.24 15.09 -14.65
CA ALA A 24 2.55 14.35 -13.58
C ALA A 24 1.05 14.68 -13.41
N PRO A 25 0.61 15.95 -13.45
CA PRO A 25 -0.82 16.28 -13.34
C PRO A 25 -1.67 15.77 -14.52
N ARG A 26 -1.06 15.55 -15.69
CA ARG A 26 -1.73 15.07 -16.91
C ARG A 26 -1.71 13.55 -17.03
N LEU A 27 -0.92 12.86 -16.21
CA LEU A 27 -0.71 11.41 -16.24
C LEU A 27 -1.58 10.63 -15.25
N GLY A 28 -2.44 11.31 -14.49
CA GLY A 28 -3.34 10.66 -13.52
C GLY A 28 -2.61 10.06 -12.31
N VAL A 29 -1.51 10.69 -11.87
CA VAL A 29 -0.76 10.26 -10.69
C VAL A 29 -1.66 10.27 -9.45
N GLN A 30 -1.66 9.16 -8.71
CA GLN A 30 -2.47 8.97 -7.50
C GLN A 30 -1.58 8.68 -6.29
N LEU A 31 -2.05 9.07 -5.12
CA LEU A 31 -1.38 8.76 -3.86
C LEU A 31 -1.64 7.29 -3.51
N LEU A 32 -0.58 6.55 -3.24
CA LEU A 32 -0.65 5.16 -2.77
C LEU A 32 -0.46 5.12 -1.25
N GLU A 33 -1.15 4.21 -0.60
CA GLU A 33 -0.96 3.88 0.82
C GLU A 33 -0.45 2.44 0.98
N PRO A 34 0.39 2.15 2.00
CA PRO A 34 0.84 0.80 2.26
C PRO A 34 -0.28 -0.07 2.85
N ILE A 35 -0.47 -1.25 2.26
CA ILE A 35 -1.41 -2.28 2.73
C ILE A 35 -0.64 -3.40 3.41
N MET A 36 -0.96 -3.66 4.67
CA MET A 36 -0.31 -4.65 5.52
C MET A 36 -1.05 -5.97 5.48
N LYS A 37 -0.30 -7.07 5.37
CA LYS A 37 -0.83 -8.40 5.65
C LYS A 37 -0.84 -8.62 7.16
N VAL A 38 -2.04 -8.77 7.73
CA VAL A 38 -2.25 -8.97 9.17
C VAL A 38 -2.82 -10.37 9.38
N GLU A 39 -2.22 -11.12 10.30
CA GLU A 39 -2.72 -12.40 10.78
C GLU A 39 -3.11 -12.24 12.25
N VAL A 40 -4.35 -12.58 12.58
CA VAL A 40 -4.85 -12.53 13.97
C VAL A 40 -5.24 -13.94 14.39
N VAL A 41 -4.72 -14.37 15.54
CA VAL A 41 -5.06 -15.66 16.15
C VAL A 41 -5.89 -15.40 17.40
N THR A 42 -7.12 -15.90 17.43
CA THR A 42 -8.05 -15.62 18.52
C THR A 42 -8.96 -16.82 18.80
N PRO A 43 -9.44 -17.03 20.04
CA PRO A 43 -10.49 -18.02 20.32
C PRO A 43 -11.77 -17.73 19.51
N GLU A 44 -12.57 -18.78 19.26
CA GLU A 44 -13.79 -18.70 18.43
C GLU A 44 -14.78 -17.62 18.93
N ASP A 45 -14.92 -17.48 20.25
CA ASP A 45 -15.81 -16.50 20.90
C ASP A 45 -15.52 -15.04 20.51
N TYR A 46 -14.27 -14.72 20.15
CA TYR A 46 -13.83 -13.35 19.86
C TYR A 46 -13.72 -13.05 18.36
N VAL A 47 -13.95 -14.04 17.49
CA VAL A 47 -13.81 -13.89 16.03
C VAL A 47 -14.67 -12.74 15.49
N GLY A 48 -15.92 -12.65 15.92
CA GLY A 48 -16.83 -11.58 15.50
C GLY A 48 -16.32 -10.18 15.86
N GLY A 49 -15.78 -10.01 17.06
CA GLY A 49 -15.20 -8.74 17.52
C GLY A 49 -13.96 -8.34 16.75
N VAL A 50 -13.06 -9.30 16.49
CA VAL A 50 -11.83 -9.07 15.70
C VAL A 50 -12.17 -8.68 14.25
N ILE A 51 -13.13 -9.37 13.62
CA ILE A 51 -13.59 -9.01 12.26
C ILE A 51 -14.20 -7.61 12.26
N GLY A 52 -14.94 -7.25 13.31
CA GLY A 52 -15.49 -5.90 13.49
C GLY A 52 -14.40 -4.83 13.50
N ASP A 53 -13.33 -5.02 14.28
CA ASP A 53 -12.20 -4.08 14.33
C ASP A 53 -11.46 -3.99 12.99
N LEU A 54 -11.18 -5.13 12.35
CA LEU A 54 -10.51 -5.19 11.05
C LEU A 54 -11.31 -4.45 9.97
N ASN A 55 -12.64 -4.64 9.91
CA ASN A 55 -13.50 -3.91 8.98
C ASN A 55 -13.53 -2.41 9.29
N GLY A 56 -13.55 -2.02 10.57
CA GLY A 56 -13.46 -0.63 11.00
C GLY A 56 -12.17 0.06 10.51
N ARG A 57 -11.08 -0.71 10.42
CA ARG A 57 -9.79 -0.27 9.86
C ARG A 57 -9.69 -0.42 8.34
N ARG A 58 -10.81 -0.45 7.60
CA ARG A 58 -10.83 -0.67 6.14
C ARG A 58 -10.10 -1.96 5.70
N GLY A 59 -10.04 -2.93 6.60
CA GLY A 59 -9.40 -4.22 6.37
C GLY A 59 -10.24 -5.12 5.48
N GLN A 60 -9.59 -5.82 4.57
CA GLN A 60 -10.20 -6.84 3.73
C GLN A 60 -9.81 -8.23 4.22
N ILE A 61 -10.79 -9.00 4.71
CA ILE A 61 -10.57 -10.38 5.14
C ILE A 61 -10.32 -11.28 3.92
N GLN A 62 -9.23 -12.03 3.95
CA GLN A 62 -8.83 -12.97 2.90
C GLN A 62 -9.29 -14.39 3.18
N GLY A 63 -9.36 -14.78 4.47
CA GLY A 63 -9.80 -16.11 4.86
C GLY A 63 -9.67 -16.35 6.36
N GLN A 64 -10.29 -17.44 6.81
CA GLN A 64 -10.26 -17.89 8.19
C GLN A 64 -9.92 -19.38 8.22
N GLU A 65 -9.02 -19.78 9.11
CA GLU A 65 -8.58 -21.16 9.28
C GLU A 65 -8.72 -21.56 10.75
N ALA A 66 -9.31 -22.73 11.01
CA ALA A 66 -9.35 -23.29 12.36
C ALA A 66 -8.00 -23.97 12.69
N ARG A 67 -7.38 -23.56 13.79
CA ARG A 67 -6.15 -24.14 14.33
C ARG A 67 -6.37 -24.60 15.77
N GLY A 68 -6.92 -25.80 15.91
CA GLY A 68 -7.22 -26.40 17.22
C GLY A 68 -8.36 -25.64 17.92
N VAL A 69 -8.06 -25.04 19.07
CA VAL A 69 -9.01 -24.21 19.85
C VAL A 69 -9.03 -22.73 19.43
N ALA A 70 -8.22 -22.36 18.44
CA ALA A 70 -8.13 -20.99 17.95
C ALA A 70 -8.52 -20.90 16.48
N VAL A 71 -8.95 -19.70 16.07
CA VAL A 71 -9.23 -19.33 14.69
C VAL A 71 -8.17 -18.32 14.26
N VAL A 72 -7.57 -18.58 13.11
CA VAL A 72 -6.60 -17.71 12.44
C VAL A 72 -7.34 -16.92 11.36
N ILE A 73 -7.24 -15.60 11.40
CA ILE A 73 -7.89 -14.68 10.47
C ILE A 73 -6.79 -13.96 9.68
N ASN A 74 -6.80 -14.11 8.37
CA ASN A 74 -5.90 -13.41 7.46
C ASN A 74 -6.61 -12.20 6.84
N ALA A 75 -5.99 -11.02 6.91
CA ALA A 75 -6.55 -9.79 6.38
C ALA A 75 -5.49 -8.89 5.74
N MET A 76 -5.93 -8.02 4.83
CA MET A 76 -5.15 -6.93 4.25
C MET A 76 -5.68 -5.61 4.80
N VAL A 77 -4.86 -4.85 5.52
CA VAL A 77 -5.30 -3.64 6.25
C VAL A 77 -4.38 -2.47 5.93
N PRO A 78 -4.89 -1.28 5.59
CA PRO A 78 -4.05 -0.09 5.44
C PRO A 78 -3.31 0.25 6.74
N LEU A 79 -2.01 0.54 6.66
CA LEU A 79 -1.15 0.76 7.84
C LEU A 79 -1.52 2.03 8.63
N ALA A 80 -2.03 3.06 7.96
CA ALA A 80 -2.21 4.40 8.53
C ALA A 80 -3.47 4.56 9.41
N ASN A 81 -4.19 3.47 9.72
CA ASN A 81 -5.41 3.48 10.54
C ASN A 81 -5.13 3.18 12.01
#